data_AF-A0AAI8F6H4-F1
#
_entry.id   AF-A0AAI8F6H4-F1
#
_cell.length_a   1.000
_cell.length_b   1.000
_cell.length_c   1.000
_cell.angle_alpha   90.00
_cell.angle_beta   90.00
_cell.angle_gamma   90.00
#
_symmetry.space_group_name_H-M   'P 1'
#
loop_
_entity.id
_entity.type
_entity.pdbx_description
1 polymer ?
#
loop_
_entity_poly.entity_id
_entity_poly.type
_entity_poly.pdbx_seq_one_letter_code
_entity_poly.pdbx_strand_id
1 'polypeptide(L)'
;MLNYELDLWGQPPTLAHRLKKTFLASKYSKAAVRLSVISNVTISYFNLLALDKQIYLTEKLIEAQTEIYKLNQKLYNLGVGDLISVSEAASELALTKLSLQPLKQQRHEQETALKILVGRIPENIVNGLIYRDKPIDYFPALPVLPKILPSELLEQRPDIKAAEQTLLAADANLKTIKATYFP
;
A
#
# COMPACT_ATOMS: atom_id res chain seq x y z
N MET A 1 -19.51 42.06 33.16
CA MET A 1 -19.51 41.34 34.45
C MET A 1 -18.41 40.30 34.41
N LEU A 2 -17.53 40.27 35.42
CA LEU A 2 -16.47 39.26 35.52
C LEU A 2 -17.08 38.03 36.20
N ASN A 3 -17.06 36.86 35.54
CA ASN A 3 -17.48 35.60 36.16
C ASN A 3 -16.22 34.79 36.43
N TYR A 4 -15.93 34.50 37.70
CA TYR A 4 -14.77 33.76 38.14
C TYR A 4 -15.23 32.58 38.99
N GLU A 5 -14.95 31.37 38.52
CA GLU A 5 -15.37 30.13 39.16
C GLU A 5 -14.17 29.57 39.95
N LEU A 6 -14.35 29.40 41.26
CA LEU A 6 -13.28 29.00 42.17
C LEU A 6 -13.26 27.47 42.27
N ASP A 7 -12.22 26.86 41.72
CA ASP A 7 -12.15 25.40 41.59
C ASP A 7 -11.61 24.72 42.85
N LEU A 8 -12.52 24.14 43.65
CA LEU A 8 -12.20 23.40 44.87
C LEU A 8 -12.07 21.88 44.62
N TRP A 9 -12.60 21.38 43.50
CA TRP A 9 -12.81 19.95 43.24
C TRP A 9 -12.14 19.44 41.97
N GLY A 10 -11.42 20.31 41.25
CA GLY A 10 -10.61 19.98 40.09
C GLY A 10 -11.36 19.96 38.75
N GLN A 11 -12.51 20.61 38.59
CA GLN A 11 -13.31 20.54 37.35
C GLN A 11 -12.58 21.14 36.11
N PRO A 12 -12.21 22.44 36.07
CA PRO A 12 -11.46 23.03 34.97
C PRO A 12 -10.11 22.34 34.64
N PRO A 13 -9.25 21.94 35.60
CA PRO A 13 -8.01 21.22 35.30
C PRO A 13 -8.26 19.80 34.78
N THR A 14 -9.37 19.13 35.16
CA THR A 14 -9.72 17.82 34.59
C THR A 14 -10.28 17.95 33.16
N LEU A 15 -11.03 19.01 32.83
CA LEU A 15 -11.41 19.34 31.45
C LEU A 15 -10.19 19.65 30.58
N ALA A 16 -9.28 20.52 31.05
CA ALA A 16 -8.04 20.84 30.34
C ALA A 16 -7.17 19.59 30.13
N HIS A 17 -7.10 18.70 31.13
CA HIS A 17 -6.40 17.43 31.02
C HIS A 17 -7.03 16.52 29.97
N ARG A 18 -8.37 16.36 29.96
CA ARG A 18 -9.10 15.60 28.93
C ARG A 18 -8.77 16.14 27.53
N LEU A 19 -8.90 17.45 27.32
CA LEU A 19 -8.61 18.08 26.02
C LEU A 19 -7.16 17.86 25.58
N LYS A 20 -6.20 17.96 26.50
CA LYS A 20 -4.79 17.66 26.24
C LYS A 20 -4.60 16.20 25.78
N LYS A 21 -5.25 15.24 26.44
CA LYS A 21 -5.19 13.81 26.07
C LYS A 21 -5.84 13.54 24.70
N THR A 22 -7.01 14.13 24.43
CA THR A 22 -7.66 14.07 23.11
C THR A 22 -6.77 14.66 22.01
N PHE A 23 -6.11 15.79 22.27
CA PHE A 23 -5.17 16.40 21.32
C PHE A 23 -3.98 15.48 21.02
N LEU A 24 -3.37 14.89 22.05
CA LEU A 24 -2.27 13.93 21.89
C LEU A 24 -2.73 12.68 21.11
N ALA A 25 -3.93 12.15 21.39
CA ALA A 25 -4.50 11.04 20.63
C ALA A 25 -4.59 11.39 19.14
N SER A 26 -5.13 12.56 18.78
CA SER A 26 -5.19 13.04 17.40
C SER A 26 -3.81 13.16 16.74
N LYS A 27 -2.80 13.66 17.48
CA LYS A 27 -1.41 13.72 16.99
C LYS A 27 -0.86 12.34 16.64
N TYR A 28 -1.12 11.33 17.48
CA TYR A 28 -0.72 9.96 17.23
C TYR A 28 -1.51 9.31 16.10
N SER A 29 -2.83 9.54 16.01
CA SER A 29 -3.65 9.10 14.86
C SER A 29 -3.12 9.66 13.54
N LYS A 30 -2.72 10.95 13.50
CA LYS A 30 -2.06 11.54 12.31
C LYS A 30 -0.78 10.80 11.94
N ALA A 31 0.05 10.43 12.92
CA ALA A 31 1.27 9.65 12.67
C ALA A 31 0.97 8.24 12.14
N ALA A 32 -0.07 7.58 12.67
CA ALA A 32 -0.52 6.27 12.18
C ALA A 32 -1.03 6.34 10.73
N VAL A 33 -1.86 7.34 10.41
CA VAL A 33 -2.33 7.58 9.04
C VAL A 33 -1.16 7.86 8.10
N ARG A 34 -0.20 8.69 8.51
CA ARG A 34 1.00 8.96 7.72
C ARG A 34 1.80 7.68 7.42
N LEU A 35 2.01 6.84 8.42
CA LEU A 35 2.70 5.55 8.25
C LEU A 35 1.92 4.66 7.28
N SER A 36 0.60 4.55 7.43
CA SER A 36 -0.26 3.77 6.55
C SER A 36 -0.19 4.25 5.09
N VAL A 37 -0.25 5.57 4.85
CA VAL A 37 -0.12 6.14 3.51
C VAL A 37 1.25 5.83 2.90
N ILE A 38 2.33 6.01 3.65
CA ILE A 38 3.70 5.69 3.18
C ILE A 38 3.77 4.21 2.79
N SER A 39 3.35 3.30 3.68
CA SER A 39 3.38 1.86 3.41
C SER A 39 2.56 1.49 2.17
N ASN A 40 1.34 2.02 2.05
CA ASN A 40 0.48 1.73 0.90
C ASN A 40 1.05 2.26 -0.41
N VAL A 41 1.64 3.47 -0.42
CA VAL A 41 2.33 4.03 -1.58
C VAL A 41 3.52 3.16 -1.96
N THR A 42 4.33 2.74 -0.99
CA THR A 42 5.51 1.88 -1.23
C THR A 42 5.13 0.53 -1.80
N ILE A 43 4.18 -0.19 -1.18
CA ILE A 43 3.69 -1.49 -1.66
C ILE A 43 3.10 -1.34 -3.07
N SER A 44 2.27 -0.33 -3.27
CA SER A 44 1.63 -0.06 -4.55
C SER A 44 2.65 0.21 -5.67
N TYR A 45 3.71 0.95 -5.38
CA TYR A 45 4.79 1.24 -6.32
C TYR A 45 5.58 -0.03 -6.70
N PHE A 46 5.96 -0.86 -5.73
CA PHE A 46 6.68 -2.10 -6.03
C PHE A 46 5.81 -3.12 -6.78
N ASN A 47 4.51 -3.19 -6.48
CA ASN A 47 3.57 -4.00 -7.27
C ASN A 47 3.49 -3.53 -8.73
N LEU A 48 3.49 -2.22 -8.95
CA LEU A 48 3.52 -1.66 -10.31
C LEU A 48 4.80 -2.07 -11.07
N LEU A 49 5.96 -1.97 -10.42
CA LEU A 49 7.24 -2.41 -11.02
C LEU A 49 7.28 -3.92 -11.29
N ALA A 50 6.67 -4.73 -10.41
CA ALA A 50 6.56 -6.17 -10.61
C ALA A 50 5.68 -6.49 -11.84
N LEU A 51 4.55 -5.81 -12.00
CA LEU A 51 3.68 -5.94 -13.17
C LEU A 51 4.39 -5.51 -14.46
N ASP A 52 5.14 -4.41 -14.43
CA ASP A 52 5.97 -3.97 -15.56
C ASP A 52 6.98 -5.07 -15.97
N LYS A 53 7.62 -5.72 -15.00
CA LYS A 53 8.55 -6.83 -15.25
C LYS A 53 7.85 -8.08 -15.78
N GLN A 54 6.69 -8.43 -15.23
CA GLN A 54 5.90 -9.58 -15.69
C GLN A 54 5.47 -9.40 -17.15
N ILE A 55 4.96 -8.21 -17.51
CA ILE A 55 4.60 -7.90 -18.90
C ILE A 55 5.81 -8.05 -19.82
N TYR A 56 6.96 -7.48 -19.44
CA TYR A 56 8.20 -7.59 -20.22
C TYR A 56 8.61 -9.05 -20.44
N LEU A 57 8.59 -9.88 -19.38
CA LEU A 57 8.94 -11.30 -19.49
C LEU A 57 7.94 -12.09 -20.33
N THR A 58 6.64 -11.80 -20.20
CA THR A 58 5.60 -12.42 -21.03
C THR A 58 5.77 -12.05 -22.50
N GLU A 59 6.10 -10.79 -22.81
CA GLU A 59 6.40 -10.36 -24.19
C GLU A 59 7.63 -11.08 -24.75
N LYS A 60 8.68 -11.26 -23.94
CA LYS A 60 9.87 -12.05 -24.33
C LYS A 60 9.55 -13.53 -24.53
N LEU A 61 8.66 -14.10 -23.72
CA LEU A 61 8.20 -15.47 -23.89
C LEU A 61 7.40 -15.64 -25.19
N ILE A 62 6.53 -14.68 -25.53
CA ILE A 62 5.79 -14.66 -26.79
C ILE A 62 6.75 -14.61 -27.98
N GLU A 63 7.81 -13.80 -27.93
CA GLU A 63 8.85 -13.76 -28.97
C GLU A 63 9.51 -15.14 -29.14
N ALA A 64 9.94 -15.77 -28.04
CA ALA A 64 10.58 -17.08 -28.07
C ALA A 64 9.65 -18.20 -28.61
N GLN A 65 8.42 -18.25 -28.13
CA GLN A 65 7.41 -19.21 -28.61
C GLN A 65 7.03 -18.97 -30.08
N THR A 66 7.06 -17.72 -30.54
CA THR A 66 6.82 -17.40 -31.96
C THR A 66 7.91 -18.00 -32.84
N GLU A 67 9.18 -17.96 -32.42
CA GLU A 67 10.28 -18.57 -33.17
C GLU A 67 10.20 -20.10 -33.16
N ILE A 68 9.81 -20.71 -32.03
CA ILE A 68 9.58 -22.17 -31.93
C ILE A 68 8.45 -22.60 -32.89
N TYR A 69 7.32 -21.88 -32.89
CA TYR A 69 6.21 -22.16 -33.79
C TYR A 69 6.64 -22.10 -35.27
N LYS A 70 7.39 -21.07 -35.67
CA LYS A 70 7.93 -20.93 -37.04
C LYS A 70 8.89 -22.07 -37.39
N LEU A 71 9.75 -22.48 -36.46
CA LEU A 71 10.67 -23.60 -36.66
C LEU A 71 9.90 -24.90 -36.92
N ASN A 72 8.93 -25.24 -36.07
CA ASN A 72 8.12 -26.44 -36.23
C ASN A 72 7.35 -26.41 -37.56
N GLN A 73 6.78 -25.26 -37.92
CA GLN A 73 6.09 -25.09 -39.19
C GLN A 73 7.03 -25.32 -40.39
N LYS A 74 8.28 -24.85 -40.31
CA LYS A 74 9.28 -25.07 -41.36
C LYS A 74 9.68 -26.55 -41.46
N LEU A 75 9.91 -27.23 -40.34
CA LEU A 75 10.26 -28.66 -40.32
C LEU A 75 9.13 -29.53 -40.88
N TYR A 76 7.88 -29.23 -40.52
CA TYR A 76 6.69 -29.88 -41.08
C TYR A 76 6.60 -29.69 -42.59
N ASN A 77 6.80 -28.46 -43.09
CA ASN A 77 6.77 -28.16 -44.53
C ASN A 77 7.90 -28.86 -45.32
N LEU A 78 9.02 -29.18 -44.66
CA LEU A 78 10.12 -29.96 -45.23
C LEU A 78 9.93 -31.48 -45.13
N GLY A 79 8.83 -31.95 -44.52
CA GLY A 79 8.50 -33.37 -44.34
C GLY A 79 9.32 -34.09 -43.27
N VAL A 80 10.09 -33.34 -42.45
CA VAL A 80 10.93 -33.90 -41.37
C VAL A 80 10.36 -33.63 -39.97
N GLY A 81 9.21 -32.96 -39.88
CA GLY A 81 8.47 -32.71 -38.64
C GLY A 81 7.01 -33.18 -38.74
N ASP A 82 6.27 -33.07 -37.64
CA ASP A 82 4.86 -33.47 -37.55
C ASP A 82 3.91 -32.30 -37.30
N LEU A 83 2.62 -32.51 -37.61
CA LEU A 83 1.57 -31.51 -37.40
C LEU A 83 1.26 -31.30 -35.91
N ILE A 84 1.51 -32.32 -35.08
CA ILE A 84 1.25 -32.27 -33.64
C ILE A 84 2.14 -31.21 -33.00
N SER A 85 3.44 -31.21 -33.26
CA SER A 85 4.40 -30.23 -32.74
C SER A 85 4.08 -28.79 -33.18
N VAL A 86 3.54 -28.62 -34.40
CA VAL A 86 3.07 -27.31 -34.88
C VAL A 86 1.85 -26.84 -34.09
N SER A 87 0.88 -27.74 -33.88
CA SER A 87 -0.36 -27.46 -33.15
C SER A 87 -0.10 -27.16 -31.66
N GLU A 88 0.81 -27.91 -31.03
CA GLU A 88 1.23 -27.68 -29.65
C GLU A 88 1.89 -26.31 -29.49
N ALA A 89 2.88 -25.99 -30.33
CA ALA A 89 3.55 -24.69 -30.31
C ALA A 89 2.58 -23.52 -30.59
N ALA A 90 1.61 -23.71 -31.50
CA ALA A 90 0.57 -22.72 -31.77
C ALA A 90 -0.34 -22.50 -30.55
N SER A 91 -0.71 -23.59 -29.87
CA SER A 91 -1.58 -23.55 -28.68
C SER A 91 -0.88 -22.86 -27.52
N GLU A 92 0.38 -23.18 -27.26
CA GLU A 92 1.18 -22.56 -26.19
C GLU A 92 1.38 -21.06 -26.44
N LEU A 93 1.69 -20.68 -27.68
CA LEU A 93 1.80 -19.29 -28.10
C LEU A 93 0.48 -18.52 -27.91
N ALA A 94 -0.66 -19.14 -28.27
CA ALA A 94 -1.97 -18.54 -28.12
C ALA A 94 -2.33 -18.32 -26.65
N LEU A 95 -2.09 -19.30 -25.78
CA LEU A 95 -2.33 -19.20 -24.33
C LEU A 95 -1.48 -18.09 -23.71
N THR A 96 -0.21 -17.99 -24.08
CA THR A 96 0.68 -16.96 -23.55
C THR A 96 0.25 -15.56 -24.03
N LYS A 97 -0.14 -15.41 -25.30
CA LYS A 97 -0.71 -14.14 -25.81
C LYS A 97 -1.99 -13.74 -25.07
N LEU A 98 -2.87 -14.69 -24.75
CA LEU A 98 -4.09 -14.41 -23.97
C LEU A 98 -3.78 -13.91 -22.57
N SER A 99 -2.70 -14.41 -21.94
CA SER A 99 -2.29 -13.98 -20.59
C SER A 99 -1.80 -12.52 -20.50
N LEU A 100 -1.41 -11.91 -21.64
CA LEU A 100 -0.82 -10.57 -21.66
C LEU A 100 -1.84 -9.45 -21.36
N GLN A 101 -3.09 -9.59 -21.82
CA GLN A 101 -4.11 -8.55 -21.63
C GLN A 101 -4.52 -8.38 -20.16
N PRO A 102 -4.79 -9.45 -19.39
CA PRO A 102 -5.02 -9.33 -17.94
C PRO A 102 -3.88 -8.62 -17.20
N LEU A 103 -2.61 -8.91 -17.54
CA LEU A 103 -1.46 -8.23 -16.91
C LEU A 103 -1.45 -6.73 -17.21
N LYS A 104 -1.74 -6.33 -18.45
CA LYS A 104 -1.85 -4.91 -18.84
C LYS A 104 -2.99 -4.20 -18.12
N GLN A 105 -4.12 -4.87 -17.93
CA GLN A 105 -5.24 -4.35 -17.15
C GLN A 105 -4.86 -4.16 -15.67
N GLN A 106 -4.26 -5.18 -15.04
CA GLN A 106 -3.79 -5.09 -13.65
C GLN A 106 -2.80 -3.95 -13.45
N ARG A 107 -1.86 -3.76 -14.40
CA ARG A 107 -0.93 -2.63 -14.39
C ARG A 107 -1.66 -1.29 -14.42
N HIS A 108 -2.69 -1.16 -15.25
CA HIS A 108 -3.47 0.08 -15.36
C HIS A 108 -4.24 0.39 -14.08
N GLU A 109 -4.86 -0.63 -13.47
CA GLU A 109 -5.57 -0.50 -12.19
C GLU A 109 -4.61 -0.11 -11.06
N GLN A 110 -3.44 -0.77 -11.00
CA GLN A 110 -2.40 -0.47 -10.02
C GLN A 110 -1.85 0.96 -10.17
N GLU A 111 -1.59 1.38 -11.41
CA GLU A 111 -1.14 2.75 -11.72
C GLU A 111 -2.21 3.77 -11.31
N THR A 112 -3.48 3.51 -11.57
CA THR A 112 -4.60 4.38 -11.17
C THR A 112 -4.71 4.48 -9.64
N ALA A 113 -4.67 3.36 -8.93
CA ALA A 113 -4.71 3.33 -7.47
C ALA A 113 -3.55 4.13 -6.85
N LEU A 114 -2.34 4.02 -7.42
CA LEU A 114 -1.18 4.76 -6.94
C LEU A 114 -1.34 6.28 -7.17
N LYS A 115 -1.89 6.72 -8.30
CA LYS A 115 -2.16 8.15 -8.56
C LYS A 115 -3.12 8.75 -7.53
N ILE A 116 -4.12 7.98 -7.09
CA ILE A 116 -5.04 8.38 -6.02
C ILE A 116 -4.29 8.55 -4.69
N LEU A 117 -3.44 7.57 -4.32
CA LEU A 117 -2.69 7.59 -3.06
C LEU A 117 -1.71 8.77 -2.95
N VAL A 118 -1.10 9.20 -4.05
CA VAL A 118 -0.21 10.38 -4.07
C VAL A 118 -0.95 11.71 -4.24
N GLY A 119 -2.29 11.70 -4.21
CA GLY A 119 -3.12 12.91 -4.24
C GLY A 119 -3.12 13.64 -5.58
N ARG A 120 -3.00 12.93 -6.72
CA ARG A 120 -3.14 13.56 -8.04
C ARG A 120 -4.59 14.03 -8.23
N ILE A 121 -4.76 15.20 -8.84
CA ILE A 121 -6.07 15.69 -9.30
C ILE A 121 -6.64 14.77 -10.40
N PRO A 122 -7.97 14.71 -10.59
CA PRO A 122 -8.61 13.79 -11.54
C PRO A 122 -8.01 13.80 -12.95
N GLU A 123 -7.69 14.98 -13.49
CA GLU A 123 -7.04 15.11 -14.78
C GLU A 123 -5.67 14.40 -14.84
N ASN A 124 -4.88 14.52 -13.76
CA ASN A 124 -3.59 13.83 -13.63
C ASN A 124 -3.74 12.34 -13.31
N ILE A 125 -4.89 11.90 -12.78
CA ILE A 125 -5.19 10.47 -12.61
C ILE A 125 -5.41 9.83 -14.00
N VAL A 126 -6.18 10.50 -14.86
CA VAL A 126 -6.49 10.00 -16.21
C VAL A 126 -5.29 10.11 -17.14
N ASN A 127 -4.64 11.27 -17.20
CA ASN A 127 -3.62 11.58 -18.22
C ASN A 127 -2.18 11.60 -17.69
N GLY A 128 -1.98 11.69 -16.37
CA GLY A 128 -0.65 11.76 -15.78
C GLY A 128 0.07 10.43 -15.82
N LEU A 129 1.39 10.45 -15.91
CA LEU A 129 2.23 9.25 -15.84
C LEU A 129 2.87 9.12 -14.46
N ILE A 130 2.99 7.88 -13.98
CA ILE A 130 3.87 7.58 -12.85
C ILE A 130 5.27 7.31 -13.39
N TYR A 131 6.22 8.14 -12.97
CA TYR A 131 7.62 8.00 -13.35
C TYR A 131 8.23 6.74 -12.71
N ARG A 132 8.89 5.93 -13.55
CA ARG A 132 9.50 4.64 -13.21
C ARG A 132 10.89 4.60 -13.81
N ASP A 133 11.85 5.16 -13.08
CA ASP A 133 13.22 5.32 -13.58
C ASP A 133 13.97 3.98 -13.67
N LYS A 134 13.64 3.04 -12.79
CA LYS A 134 14.36 1.78 -12.62
C LYS A 134 13.40 0.59 -12.56
N PRO A 135 13.74 -0.56 -13.19
CA PRO A 135 12.97 -1.79 -13.05
C PRO A 135 13.14 -2.36 -11.63
N ILE A 136 12.27 -3.30 -11.26
CA ILE A 136 12.31 -3.94 -9.94
C ILE A 136 13.67 -4.56 -9.61
N ASP A 137 14.36 -5.13 -10.60
CA ASP A 137 15.66 -5.80 -10.46
C ASP A 137 16.82 -4.85 -10.12
N TYR A 138 16.62 -3.52 -10.24
CA TYR A 138 17.63 -2.53 -9.87
C TYR A 138 17.76 -2.35 -8.35
N PHE A 139 16.69 -2.63 -7.60
CA PHE A 139 16.67 -2.40 -6.17
C PHE A 139 17.38 -3.53 -5.42
N PRO A 140 18.25 -3.22 -4.44
CA PRO A 140 18.91 -4.25 -3.65
C PRO A 140 17.91 -5.04 -2.81
N ALA A 141 18.31 -6.23 -2.37
CA ALA A 141 17.54 -7.01 -1.42
C ALA A 141 17.20 -6.18 -0.16
N LEU A 142 16.05 -6.47 0.44
CA LEU A 142 15.60 -5.78 1.66
C LEU A 142 16.69 -5.82 2.73
N PRO A 143 16.95 -4.70 3.42
CA PRO A 143 17.94 -4.66 4.49
C PRO A 143 17.52 -5.61 5.63
N VAL A 144 18.51 -6.12 6.36
CA VAL A 144 18.25 -6.90 7.57
C VAL A 144 17.57 -5.98 8.59
N LEU A 145 16.33 -6.32 8.95
CA LEU A 145 15.59 -5.59 9.96
C LEU A 145 16.24 -5.82 11.33
N PRO A 146 16.36 -4.77 12.18
CA PRO A 146 16.87 -4.94 13.53
C PRO A 146 15.97 -5.92 14.32
N LYS A 147 16.59 -6.78 15.13
CA LYS A 147 15.86 -7.63 16.08
C LYS A 147 15.39 -6.75 17.25
N ILE A 148 14.15 -6.27 17.15
CA ILE A 148 13.48 -5.48 18.21
C ILE A 148 12.60 -6.43 19.02
N LEU A 149 12.55 -6.27 20.35
CA LEU A 149 11.64 -7.04 21.19
C LEU A 149 10.17 -6.68 20.88
N PRO A 150 9.24 -7.65 20.87
CA PRO A 150 7.83 -7.34 20.60
C PRO A 150 7.23 -6.25 21.49
N SER A 151 7.67 -6.16 22.76
CA SER A 151 7.25 -5.12 23.71
C SER A 151 7.72 -3.72 23.31
N GLU A 152 8.97 -3.59 22.88
CA GLU A 152 9.54 -2.30 22.43
C GLU A 152 8.84 -1.79 21.16
N LEU A 153 8.36 -2.70 20.30
CA LEU A 153 7.57 -2.34 19.12
C LEU A 153 6.22 -1.70 19.51
N LEU A 154 5.57 -2.17 20.57
CA LEU A 154 4.30 -1.58 21.05
C LEU A 154 4.50 -0.12 21.48
N GLU A 155 5.65 0.19 22.08
CA GLU A 155 6.01 1.57 22.46
C GLU A 155 6.35 2.46 21.27
N GLN A 156 6.60 1.90 20.08
CA GLN A 156 6.86 2.70 18.88
C GLN A 156 5.60 2.92 18.04
N ARG A 157 4.54 2.13 18.28
CA ARG A 157 3.32 2.12 17.49
C ARG A 157 2.42 3.34 17.77
N PRO A 158 2.20 4.23 16.78
CA PRO A 158 1.39 5.43 16.97
C PRO A 158 -0.10 5.11 17.19
N ASP A 159 -0.62 4.03 16.63
CA ASP A 159 -2.00 3.58 16.86
C ASP A 159 -2.23 3.15 18.32
N ILE A 160 -1.27 2.44 18.93
CA ILE A 160 -1.32 2.06 20.35
C ILE A 160 -1.23 3.29 21.24
N LYS A 161 -0.32 4.22 20.94
CA LYS A 161 -0.23 5.50 21.67
C LYS A 161 -1.52 6.32 21.58
N ALA A 162 -2.18 6.31 20.42
CA ALA A 162 -3.47 6.99 20.27
C ALA A 162 -4.56 6.37 21.16
N ALA A 163 -4.61 5.03 21.21
CA ALA A 163 -5.55 4.30 22.06
C ALA A 163 -5.30 4.57 23.56
N GLU A 164 -4.03 4.57 23.99
CA GLU A 164 -3.64 4.91 25.37
C GLU A 164 -4.09 6.33 25.74
N GLN A 165 -3.82 7.34 24.90
CA GLN A 165 -4.25 8.71 25.20
C GLN A 165 -5.77 8.85 25.19
N THR A 166 -6.48 8.06 24.40
CA THR A 166 -7.96 8.01 24.40
C THR A 166 -8.49 7.45 25.72
N LEU A 167 -7.87 6.39 26.24
CA LEU A 167 -8.19 5.83 27.56
C LEU A 167 -7.96 6.85 28.68
N LEU A 168 -6.82 7.54 28.65
CA LEU A 168 -6.50 8.59 29.64
C LEU A 168 -7.48 9.78 29.55
N ALA A 169 -7.96 10.12 28.35
CA ALA A 169 -8.99 11.15 28.19
C ALA A 169 -10.33 10.70 28.81
N ALA A 170 -10.70 9.43 28.65
CA ALA A 170 -11.90 8.86 29.26
C ALA A 170 -11.83 8.83 30.80
N ASP A 171 -10.67 8.50 31.37
CA ASP A 171 -10.43 8.57 32.82
C ASP A 171 -10.58 10.01 33.36
N ALA A 172 -10.01 10.99 32.66
CA ALA A 172 -10.19 12.40 33.02
C ALA A 172 -11.65 12.84 32.94
N ASN A 173 -12.41 12.35 31.96
CA ASN A 173 -13.84 12.60 31.85
C ASN A 173 -14.63 12.01 33.02
N LEU A 174 -14.29 10.79 33.45
CA LEU A 174 -14.90 10.16 34.61
C LEU A 174 -14.65 11.01 35.88
N LYS A 175 -13.44 11.56 36.04
CA LYS A 175 -13.10 12.47 37.14
C LYS A 175 -13.90 13.78 37.07
N THR A 176 -14.06 14.39 35.88
CA THR A 176 -14.92 15.58 35.73
C THR A 176 -16.36 15.29 36.18
N ILE A 177 -16.92 14.15 35.78
CA ILE A 177 -18.30 13.77 36.16
C ILE A 177 -18.39 13.57 37.66
N LYS A 178 -17.43 12.89 38.29
CA LYS A 178 -17.43 12.72 39.75
C LYS A 178 -17.35 14.04 40.50
N ALA A 179 -16.61 15.02 39.99
CA ALA A 179 -16.51 16.35 40.60
C ALA A 179 -17.84 17.12 40.55
N THR A 180 -18.74 16.84 39.59
CA THR A 180 -20.10 17.44 39.56
C THR A 180 -21.01 16.98 40.71
N TYR A 181 -20.65 15.92 41.43
CA TYR A 181 -21.38 15.48 42.62
C TYR A 181 -21.08 16.35 43.86
N PHE A 182 -20.08 17.23 43.79
CA PHE A 182 -19.66 18.09 44.90
C PHE A 182 -19.90 19.57 44.55
N PRO A 183 -20.28 20.41 45.55
CA PRO A 183 -20.71 21.79 45.35
C PRO A 183 -19.56 22.78 45.15
#